data_AF-A0A7W1C597-F1
#
_entry.id   AF-A0A7W1C597-F1
#
_cell.length_a   1.000
_cell.length_b   1.000
_cell.length_c   1.000
_cell.angle_alpha   90.00
_cell.angle_beta   90.00
_cell.angle_gamma   90.00
#
_symmetry.space_group_name_H-M   'P 1'
#
loop_
_entity.id
_entity.type
_entity.pdbx_description
1 polymer ?
#
loop_
_entity_poly.entity_id
_entity_poly.type
_entity_poly.pdbx_seq_one_letter_code
_entity_poly.pdbx_strand_id
1 'polypeptide(L)'
;MAPAVFVPAEPLVFDEAMVEYGHRIDDPEVGWFKSRLTADQLRETDTARAEEAGEILRRMGHDDEYEVFLSQYSPMRDPFLHELRVRLFRRDRYLKVAHANRGDPAKHKEFISTSVFEQRLLENWYPHTLRAAGMDWPADLRARAAAASSGEPHVSPVSREILTGFTERQAQAVLGALLLVVALAAAYNLRQRRRNMPPPS
;
A
#
# COMPACT_ATOMS: atom_id res chain seq x y z
N MET A 1 -11.96 48.26 -25.92
CA MET A 1 -12.48 47.27 -24.94
C MET A 1 -12.02 45.90 -25.39
N ALA A 2 -11.09 45.28 -24.66
CA ALA A 2 -10.62 43.92 -24.95
C ALA A 2 -11.62 42.91 -24.34
N PRO A 3 -11.95 41.80 -25.02
CA PRO A 3 -12.84 40.79 -24.48
C PRO A 3 -12.14 40.02 -23.35
N ALA A 4 -12.85 39.81 -22.24
CA ALA A 4 -12.38 39.03 -21.11
C ALA A 4 -12.21 37.55 -21.54
N VAL A 5 -10.97 37.06 -21.44
CA VAL A 5 -10.65 35.64 -21.64
C VAL A 5 -11.09 34.89 -20.40
N PHE A 6 -12.08 34.01 -20.56
CA PHE A 6 -12.47 33.05 -19.54
C PHE A 6 -11.36 31.99 -19.44
N VAL A 7 -10.56 32.07 -18.37
CA VAL A 7 -9.64 30.98 -18.00
C VAL A 7 -10.48 29.97 -17.22
N PRO A 8 -10.76 28.76 -17.76
CA PRO A 8 -11.43 27.75 -16.97
C PRO A 8 -10.51 27.38 -15.79
N ALA A 9 -11.07 27.40 -14.58
CA ALA A 9 -10.37 26.93 -13.40
C ALA A 9 -9.92 25.48 -13.67
N GLU A 10 -8.61 25.22 -13.53
CA GLU A 10 -8.10 23.85 -13.52
C GLU A 10 -8.89 23.06 -12.47
N PRO A 11 -9.40 21.86 -12.80
CA PRO A 11 -10.04 21.04 -11.79
C PRO A 11 -8.99 20.75 -10.71
N LEU A 12 -9.27 21.21 -9.49
CA LEU A 12 -8.59 20.76 -8.29
C LEU A 12 -8.66 19.23 -8.29
N VAL A 13 -7.58 18.58 -8.72
CA VAL A 13 -7.35 17.16 -8.48
C VAL A 13 -7.13 17.06 -6.98
N PHE A 14 -8.22 16.84 -6.25
CA PHE A 14 -8.10 16.33 -4.92
C PHE A 14 -7.40 14.99 -5.06
N ASP A 15 -6.21 14.89 -4.48
CA ASP A 15 -5.58 13.62 -4.18
C ASP A 15 -6.51 12.96 -3.15
N GLU A 16 -7.58 12.32 -3.66
CA GLU A 16 -8.49 11.53 -2.87
C GLU A 16 -7.62 10.42 -2.31
N ALA A 17 -7.14 10.61 -1.08
CA ALA A 17 -6.62 9.55 -0.24
C ALA A 17 -7.77 8.55 -0.03
N MET A 18 -8.01 7.72 -1.05
CA MET A 18 -8.92 6.61 -0.98
C MET A 18 -8.37 5.73 0.13
N VAL A 19 -9.13 5.65 1.21
CA VAL A 19 -8.83 4.72 2.30
C VAL A 19 -9.04 3.32 1.72
N GLU A 20 -7.94 2.70 1.30
CA GLU A 20 -8.01 1.38 0.69
C GLU A 20 -8.12 0.32 1.80
N TYR A 21 -9.23 -0.42 1.77
CA TYR A 21 -9.40 -1.60 2.63
C TYR A 21 -8.56 -2.73 2.07
N GLY A 22 -7.87 -3.46 2.95
CA GLY A 22 -7.14 -4.65 2.55
C GLY A 22 -7.01 -5.65 3.69
N HIS A 23 -6.37 -6.76 3.38
CA HIS A 23 -6.21 -7.91 4.25
C HIS A 23 -4.82 -7.88 4.88
N ARG A 24 -4.76 -8.11 6.20
CA ARG A 24 -3.53 -8.53 6.86
C ARG A 24 -3.32 -10.00 6.57
N ILE A 25 -2.16 -10.37 6.07
CA ILE A 25 -1.76 -11.74 5.83
C ILE A 25 -0.59 -12.03 6.77
N ASP A 26 -0.81 -12.96 7.70
CA ASP A 26 0.23 -13.49 8.57
C ASP A 26 0.90 -14.68 7.87
N ASP A 27 2.22 -14.61 7.77
CA ASP A 27 3.09 -15.58 7.10
C ASP A 27 4.15 -16.07 8.10
N PRO A 28 4.27 -17.39 8.35
CA PRO A 28 5.17 -17.91 9.36
C PRO A 28 6.67 -17.69 9.03
N GLU A 29 7.02 -17.46 7.77
CA GLU A 29 8.40 -17.32 7.30
C GLU A 29 8.83 -15.86 7.13
N VAL A 30 7.93 -15.00 6.67
CA VAL A 30 8.22 -13.55 6.49
C VAL A 30 7.60 -12.67 7.55
N GLY A 31 6.69 -13.17 8.39
CA GLY A 31 6.03 -12.41 9.46
C GLY A 31 4.63 -11.99 9.06
N TRP A 32 4.44 -10.76 8.60
CA TRP A 32 3.13 -10.35 8.07
C TRP A 32 3.26 -9.20 7.09
N PHE A 33 2.29 -9.10 6.19
CA PHE A 33 2.16 -7.97 5.27
C PHE A 33 0.69 -7.65 5.07
N LYS A 34 0.41 -6.56 4.35
CA LYS A 34 -0.95 -6.25 3.92
C LYS A 34 -1.03 -6.33 2.40
N SER A 35 -2.21 -6.67 1.93
CA SER A 35 -2.53 -6.90 0.52
C SER A 35 -3.98 -6.50 0.29
N ARG A 36 -4.31 -6.02 -0.90
CA ARG A 36 -5.70 -5.79 -1.34
C ARG A 36 -6.42 -7.09 -1.65
N LEU A 37 -5.66 -8.15 -1.91
CA LEU A 37 -6.13 -9.50 -2.15
C LEU A 37 -6.03 -10.34 -0.87
N THR A 38 -6.97 -11.25 -0.65
CA THR A 38 -6.84 -12.27 0.39
C THR A 38 -5.68 -13.22 0.08
N ALA A 39 -5.25 -14.00 1.07
CA ALA A 39 -4.23 -15.03 0.87
C ALA A 39 -4.62 -16.03 -0.24
N ASP A 40 -5.88 -16.46 -0.27
CA ASP A 40 -6.39 -17.39 -1.28
C ASP A 40 -6.43 -16.73 -2.66
N GLN A 41 -6.92 -15.48 -2.76
CA GLN A 41 -6.93 -14.73 -4.02
C GLN A 41 -5.52 -14.52 -4.58
N LEU A 42 -4.52 -14.23 -3.73
CA LEU A 42 -3.13 -14.10 -4.18
C LEU A 42 -2.64 -15.42 -4.81
N ARG A 43 -2.84 -16.54 -4.13
CA ARG A 43 -2.38 -17.86 -4.61
C ARG A 43 -3.10 -18.29 -5.88
N GLU A 44 -4.41 -18.11 -5.91
CA GLU A 44 -5.24 -18.40 -7.09
C GLU A 44 -4.80 -17.54 -8.27
N THR A 45 -4.60 -16.24 -8.06
CA THR A 45 -4.19 -15.31 -9.12
C THR A 45 -2.79 -15.62 -9.62
N ASP A 46 -1.83 -15.85 -8.72
CA ASP A 46 -0.46 -16.23 -9.11
C ASP A 46 -0.45 -17.52 -9.93
N THR A 47 -1.23 -18.53 -9.52
CA THR A 47 -1.31 -19.80 -10.26
C THR A 47 -2.00 -19.63 -11.62
N ALA A 48 -3.12 -18.91 -11.67
CA ALA A 48 -3.96 -18.79 -12.86
C ALA A 48 -3.40 -17.82 -13.91
N ARG A 49 -2.72 -16.75 -13.47
CA ARG A 49 -2.26 -15.66 -14.33
C ARG A 49 -0.75 -15.53 -14.45
N ALA A 50 0.04 -16.46 -13.90
CA ALA A 50 1.50 -16.38 -13.89
C ALA A 50 2.13 -16.06 -15.26
N GLU A 51 1.71 -16.74 -16.32
CA GLU A 51 2.29 -16.55 -17.66
C GLU A 51 1.95 -15.17 -18.24
N GLU A 52 0.69 -14.75 -18.11
CA GLU A 52 0.22 -13.43 -18.55
C GLU A 52 0.95 -12.31 -17.79
N ALA A 53 0.93 -12.39 -16.46
CA ALA A 53 1.56 -11.41 -15.59
C ALA A 53 3.10 -11.40 -15.77
N GLY A 54 3.71 -12.56 -15.98
CA GLY A 54 5.13 -12.70 -16.26
C GLY A 54 5.53 -12.04 -17.58
N GLU A 55 4.73 -12.20 -18.64
CA GLU A 55 4.97 -11.50 -19.92
C GLU A 55 4.82 -9.98 -19.79
N ILE A 56 3.81 -9.51 -19.06
CA ILE A 56 3.65 -8.08 -18.77
C ILE A 56 4.89 -7.53 -18.06
N LEU A 57 5.41 -8.24 -17.05
CA LEU A 57 6.62 -7.85 -16.34
C LEU A 57 7.89 -7.92 -17.21
N ARG A 58 8.02 -8.90 -18.12
CA ARG A 58 9.16 -8.93 -19.06
C ARG A 58 9.16 -7.72 -19.99
N ARG A 59 7.97 -7.27 -20.40
CA ARG A 59 7.81 -6.15 -21.33
C ARG A 59 7.90 -4.78 -20.69
N MET A 60 7.38 -4.63 -19.48
CA MET A 60 7.19 -3.33 -18.81
C MET A 60 7.80 -3.25 -17.40
N GLY A 61 8.57 -4.26 -17.00
CA GLY A 61 9.09 -4.39 -15.64
C GLY A 61 10.32 -3.54 -15.35
N HIS A 62 10.83 -2.77 -16.32
CA HIS A 62 12.00 -1.93 -16.14
C HIS A 62 11.71 -0.72 -15.23
N ASP A 63 12.74 -0.18 -14.58
CA ASP A 63 12.60 0.89 -13.58
C ASP A 63 12.20 2.24 -14.19
N ASP A 64 12.59 2.51 -15.43
CA ASP A 64 12.20 3.71 -16.19
C ASP A 64 10.73 3.71 -16.60
N GLU A 65 10.11 2.52 -16.67
CA GLU A 65 8.69 2.35 -16.97
C GLU A 65 7.81 2.24 -15.73
N TYR A 66 8.38 2.37 -14.52
CA TYR A 66 7.67 2.15 -13.26
C TYR A 66 6.40 2.99 -13.12
N GLU A 67 6.48 4.30 -13.35
CA GLU A 67 5.31 5.19 -13.24
C GLU A 67 4.25 4.87 -14.29
N VAL A 68 4.67 4.54 -15.51
CA VAL A 68 3.77 4.13 -16.60
C VAL A 68 3.08 2.83 -16.22
N PHE A 69 3.82 1.85 -15.70
CA PHE A 69 3.29 0.59 -15.21
C PHE A 69 2.22 0.81 -14.14
N LEU A 70 2.52 1.61 -13.10
CA LEU A 70 1.57 1.86 -12.02
C LEU A 70 0.31 2.63 -12.48
N SER A 71 0.44 3.46 -13.52
CA SER A 71 -0.73 4.14 -14.10
C SER A 71 -1.67 3.18 -14.84
N GLN A 72 -1.12 2.16 -15.52
CA GLN A 72 -1.87 1.16 -16.27
C GLN A 72 -2.45 0.09 -15.33
N TYR A 73 -1.60 -0.47 -14.47
CA TYR A 73 -1.92 -1.49 -13.47
C TYR A 73 -2.02 -0.81 -12.10
N SER A 74 -3.06 0.02 -11.95
CA SER A 74 -3.34 0.71 -10.69
C SER A 74 -3.93 -0.26 -9.66
N PRO A 75 -3.93 0.09 -8.37
CA PRO A 75 -4.49 -0.78 -7.34
C PRO A 75 -5.95 -1.17 -7.55
N MET A 76 -6.73 -0.29 -8.20
CA MET A 76 -8.14 -0.53 -8.51
C MET A 76 -8.33 -1.37 -9.77
N ARG A 77 -7.40 -1.31 -10.74
CA ARG A 77 -7.52 -2.01 -12.02
C ARG A 77 -6.94 -3.42 -11.97
N ASP A 78 -5.73 -3.55 -11.43
CA ASP A 78 -5.05 -4.84 -11.26
C ASP A 78 -4.23 -4.81 -9.96
N PRO A 79 -4.86 -5.09 -8.81
CA PRO A 79 -4.17 -5.08 -7.51
C PRO A 79 -3.02 -6.10 -7.45
N PHE A 80 -3.12 -7.22 -8.18
CA PHE A 80 -2.09 -8.25 -8.20
C PHE A 80 -0.80 -7.75 -8.85
N LEU A 81 -0.90 -7.27 -10.10
CA LEU A 81 0.25 -6.72 -10.83
C LEU A 81 0.82 -5.48 -10.15
N HIS A 82 -0.05 -4.63 -9.60
CA HIS A 82 0.35 -3.46 -8.86
C HIS A 82 1.24 -3.83 -7.67
N GLU A 83 0.76 -4.69 -6.77
CA GLU A 83 1.50 -5.08 -5.57
C GLU A 83 2.78 -5.84 -5.90
N LEU A 84 2.73 -6.73 -6.90
CA LEU A 84 3.90 -7.45 -7.39
C LEU A 84 4.99 -6.49 -7.90
N ARG A 85 4.63 -5.51 -8.74
CA ARG A 85 5.60 -4.53 -9.29
C ARG A 85 6.20 -3.65 -8.21
N VAL A 86 5.40 -3.19 -7.24
CA VAL A 86 5.87 -2.38 -6.10
C VAL A 86 6.90 -3.16 -5.28
N ARG A 87 6.65 -4.45 -5.03
CA ARG A 87 7.58 -5.31 -4.28
C ARG A 87 8.87 -5.57 -5.03
N LEU A 88 8.80 -5.88 -6.32
CA LEU A 88 9.98 -6.01 -7.19
C LEU A 88 10.82 -4.73 -7.19
N PHE A 89 10.17 -3.57 -7.38
CA PHE A 89 10.85 -2.28 -7.34
C PHE A 89 11.59 -2.07 -6.02
N ARG A 90 10.92 -2.33 -4.89
CA ARG A 90 11.53 -2.19 -3.57
C ARG A 90 12.70 -3.15 -3.39
N ARG A 91 12.52 -4.44 -3.71
CA ARG A 91 13.60 -5.43 -3.64
C ARG A 91 14.87 -4.91 -4.34
N ASP A 92 14.74 -4.46 -5.58
CA ASP A 92 15.87 -4.08 -6.42
C ASP A 92 16.45 -2.72 -6.02
N ARG A 93 15.59 -1.75 -5.70
CA ARG A 93 15.98 -0.44 -5.15
C ARG A 93 16.78 -0.59 -3.87
N TYR A 94 16.28 -1.36 -2.90
CA TYR A 94 16.93 -1.54 -1.61
C TYR A 94 18.23 -2.34 -1.74
N LEU A 95 18.31 -3.31 -2.65
CA LEU A 95 19.56 -3.99 -2.97
C LEU A 95 20.61 -2.99 -3.49
N LYS A 96 20.23 -2.14 -4.44
CA LYS A 96 21.10 -1.09 -5.00
C LYS A 96 21.57 -0.10 -3.94
N VAL A 97 20.67 0.36 -3.07
CA VAL A 97 21.02 1.27 -1.97
C VAL A 97 21.92 0.58 -0.95
N ALA A 98 21.69 -0.70 -0.62
CA ALA A 98 22.57 -1.47 0.24
C ALA A 98 23.99 -1.52 -0.35
N HIS A 99 24.12 -1.82 -1.66
CA HIS A 99 25.42 -1.81 -2.33
C HIS A 99 26.12 -0.45 -2.26
N ALA A 100 25.40 0.65 -2.44
CA ALA A 100 25.94 2.01 -2.33
C ALA A 100 26.40 2.37 -0.90
N ASN A 101 25.81 1.73 0.13
CA ASN A 101 26.11 1.99 1.54
C ASN A 101 27.02 0.94 2.19
N ARG A 102 27.81 0.17 1.42
CA ARG A 102 28.75 -0.85 1.97
C ARG A 102 29.75 -0.31 3.00
N GLY A 103 30.07 0.99 2.95
CA GLY A 103 30.96 1.65 3.92
C GLY A 103 30.30 1.97 5.27
N ASP A 104 28.97 1.86 5.37
CA ASP A 104 28.21 2.06 6.60
C ASP A 104 27.51 0.72 6.94
N PRO A 105 28.09 -0.11 7.83
CA PRO A 105 27.58 -1.44 8.12
C PRO A 105 26.13 -1.45 8.62
N ALA A 106 25.71 -0.41 9.35
CA ALA A 106 24.36 -0.32 9.89
C ALA A 106 23.35 -0.09 8.74
N LYS A 107 23.60 0.90 7.88
CA LYS A 107 22.74 1.15 6.71
C LYS A 107 22.76 0.02 5.70
N HIS A 108 23.94 -0.56 5.45
CA HIS A 108 24.06 -1.71 4.58
C HIS A 108 23.16 -2.86 5.06
N LYS A 109 23.26 -3.20 6.36
CA LYS A 109 22.47 -4.25 6.99
C LYS A 109 20.98 -3.95 6.97
N GLU A 110 20.57 -2.71 7.23
CA GLU A 110 19.15 -2.29 7.15
C GLU A 110 18.60 -2.52 5.74
N PHE A 111 19.24 -1.95 4.72
CA PHE A 111 18.72 -1.99 3.36
C PHE A 111 18.76 -3.40 2.75
N ILE A 112 19.81 -4.18 3.02
CA ILE A 112 19.87 -5.57 2.54
C ILE A 112 18.79 -6.43 3.22
N SER A 113 18.47 -6.17 4.48
CA SER A 113 17.40 -6.90 5.19
C SER A 113 16.03 -6.62 4.59
N THR A 114 15.73 -5.36 4.24
CA THR A 114 14.49 -5.04 3.51
C THR A 114 14.45 -5.73 2.15
N SER A 115 15.55 -5.74 1.40
CA SER A 115 15.60 -6.40 0.10
C SER A 115 15.39 -7.92 0.20
N VAL A 116 16.02 -8.57 1.18
CA VAL A 116 15.83 -10.01 1.47
C VAL A 116 14.39 -10.30 1.90
N PHE A 117 13.79 -9.44 2.71
CA PHE A 117 12.39 -9.57 3.10
C PHE A 117 11.46 -9.54 1.88
N GLU A 118 11.60 -8.55 1.00
CA GLU A 118 10.74 -8.45 -0.19
C GLU A 118 10.96 -9.65 -1.13
N GLN A 119 12.21 -10.12 -1.28
CA GLN A 119 12.49 -11.34 -2.06
C GLN A 119 11.77 -12.57 -1.50
N ARG A 120 11.80 -12.80 -0.17
CA ARG A 120 11.10 -13.94 0.43
C ARG A 120 9.59 -13.84 0.25
N LEU A 121 9.03 -12.63 0.35
CA LEU A 121 7.60 -12.43 0.12
C LEU A 121 7.22 -12.72 -1.33
N LEU A 122 8.04 -12.29 -2.30
CA LEU A 122 7.88 -12.63 -3.71
C LEU A 122 7.94 -14.15 -3.95
N GLU A 123 8.90 -14.83 -3.33
CA GLU A 123 9.03 -16.30 -3.42
C GLU A 123 7.86 -17.04 -2.79
N ASN A 124 7.27 -16.53 -1.71
CA ASN A 124 6.18 -17.21 -1.00
C ASN A 124 4.79 -16.95 -1.62
N TRP A 125 4.55 -15.75 -2.14
CA TRP A 125 3.21 -15.31 -2.58
C TRP A 125 3.06 -15.06 -4.08
N TYR A 126 4.17 -14.95 -4.80
CA TYR A 126 4.20 -14.78 -6.25
C TYR A 126 5.15 -15.76 -6.99
N PRO A 127 5.35 -17.02 -6.51
CA PRO A 127 6.39 -17.90 -7.05
C PRO A 127 6.21 -18.27 -8.51
N HIS A 128 4.97 -18.37 -9.01
CA HIS A 128 4.73 -18.76 -10.39
C HIS A 128 4.98 -17.58 -11.32
N THR A 129 4.47 -16.40 -10.99
CA THR A 129 4.68 -15.19 -11.79
C THR A 129 6.15 -14.76 -11.78
N LEU A 130 6.83 -14.84 -10.64
CA LEU A 130 8.24 -14.48 -10.51
C LEU A 130 9.14 -15.34 -11.42
N ARG A 131 8.89 -16.66 -11.44
CA ARG A 131 9.56 -17.61 -12.33
C ARG A 131 9.23 -17.35 -13.79
N ALA A 132 7.95 -17.16 -14.11
CA ALA A 132 7.53 -16.85 -15.47
C ALA A 132 8.25 -15.58 -15.96
N ALA A 133 8.28 -14.51 -15.17
CA ALA A 133 8.99 -13.27 -15.50
C ALA A 133 10.51 -13.44 -15.64
N GLY A 134 11.11 -14.54 -15.16
CA GLY A 134 12.56 -14.73 -15.13
C GLY A 134 13.26 -13.79 -14.16
N MET A 135 12.55 -13.35 -13.11
CA MET A 135 13.01 -12.32 -12.17
C MET A 135 13.46 -12.89 -10.82
N ASP A 136 13.65 -14.20 -10.74
CA ASP A 136 14.24 -14.86 -9.57
C ASP A 136 15.66 -14.41 -9.32
N TRP A 137 16.02 -14.28 -8.04
CA TRP A 137 17.41 -14.10 -7.68
C TRP A 137 18.21 -15.38 -7.96
N PRO A 138 19.40 -15.25 -8.57
CA PRO A 138 20.39 -16.31 -8.61
C PRO A 138 20.71 -16.83 -7.20
N ALA A 139 20.98 -18.13 -7.08
CA ALA A 139 21.19 -18.78 -5.79
C ALA A 139 22.35 -18.17 -4.98
N ASP A 140 23.41 -17.73 -5.67
CA ASP A 140 24.57 -17.07 -5.05
C ASP A 140 24.24 -15.67 -4.51
N LEU A 141 23.41 -14.90 -5.23
CA LEU A 141 22.93 -13.60 -4.75
C LEU A 141 22.05 -13.79 -3.52
N ARG A 142 21.10 -14.73 -3.58
CA ARG A 142 20.23 -15.08 -2.46
C ARG A 142 21.02 -15.44 -1.21
N ALA A 143 21.99 -16.34 -1.33
CA ALA A 143 22.81 -16.77 -0.20
C ALA A 143 23.62 -15.62 0.41
N ARG A 144 24.26 -14.78 -0.43
CA ARG A 144 25.03 -13.62 0.03
C ARG A 144 24.17 -12.57 0.71
N ALA A 145 23.02 -12.23 0.12
CA ALA A 145 22.09 -11.27 0.68
C ALA A 145 21.53 -11.75 2.02
N ALA A 146 21.14 -13.03 2.12
CA ALA A 146 20.65 -13.62 3.35
C ALA A 146 21.69 -13.57 4.48
N ALA A 147 22.96 -13.90 4.18
CA ALA A 147 24.06 -13.85 5.15
C ALA A 147 24.35 -12.41 5.66
N ALA A 148 24.07 -11.39 4.84
CA ALA A 148 24.26 -9.98 5.20
C ALA A 148 23.06 -9.36 5.94
N SER A 149 21.91 -10.03 5.96
CA SER A 149 20.68 -9.54 6.60
C SER A 149 20.67 -9.70 8.13
N SER A 150 19.77 -9.00 8.82
CA SER A 150 19.59 -9.12 10.27
C SER A 150 18.93 -10.41 10.72
N GLY A 151 18.20 -11.09 9.84
CA GLY A 151 17.39 -12.27 10.17
C GLY A 151 16.14 -11.98 11.01
N GLU A 152 15.92 -10.73 11.43
CA GLU A 152 14.75 -10.34 12.22
C GLU A 152 13.50 -10.15 11.34
N PRO A 153 12.30 -10.47 11.85
CA PRO A 153 11.05 -10.20 11.15
C PRO A 153 10.93 -8.70 10.82
N HIS A 154 10.94 -8.38 9.53
CA HIS A 154 10.78 -7.01 9.04
C HIS A 154 9.30 -6.75 8.74
N VAL A 155 8.76 -5.60 9.16
CA VAL A 155 7.39 -5.21 8.81
C VAL A 155 7.46 -4.27 7.60
N SER A 156 6.97 -4.74 6.46
CA SER A 156 6.99 -3.92 5.24
C SER A 156 6.02 -2.72 5.34
N PRO A 157 6.48 -1.49 5.08
CA PRO A 157 5.64 -0.30 5.05
C PRO A 157 4.80 -0.16 3.77
N VAL A 158 4.84 -1.13 2.84
CA VAL A 158 4.16 -1.11 1.51
C VAL A 158 2.65 -0.87 1.56
N SER A 159 2.07 -0.91 2.76
CA SER A 159 0.64 -0.76 2.95
C SER A 159 0.32 0.05 4.20
N ARG A 160 1.15 1.06 4.54
CA ARG A 160 0.84 2.00 5.64
C ARG A 160 -0.55 2.63 5.47
N GLU A 161 -0.96 2.87 4.23
CA GLU A 161 -2.24 3.49 3.88
C GLU A 161 -3.40 2.49 3.77
N ILE A 162 -3.11 1.18 3.69
CA ILE A 162 -4.16 0.15 3.71
C ILE A 162 -4.68 0.01 5.14
N LEU A 163 -5.93 0.38 5.38
CA LEU A 163 -6.58 0.10 6.66
C LEU A 163 -7.00 -1.36 6.70
N THR A 164 -6.34 -2.14 7.54
CA THR A 164 -6.67 -3.57 7.78
C THR A 164 -7.69 -3.77 8.91
N GLY A 165 -8.28 -2.69 9.41
CA GLY A 165 -9.30 -2.75 10.45
C GLY A 165 -9.64 -1.39 11.06
N PHE A 166 -10.93 -1.19 11.34
CA PHE A 166 -11.46 -0.18 12.24
C PHE A 166 -11.70 -0.90 13.57
N THR A 167 -11.05 -0.48 14.67
CA THR A 167 -11.30 -1.16 15.96
C THR A 167 -12.70 -0.84 16.47
N GLU A 168 -13.36 -1.76 17.17
CA GLU A 168 -14.68 -1.55 17.76
C GLU A 168 -14.71 -0.29 18.64
N ARG A 169 -13.64 -0.02 19.38
CA ARG A 169 -13.48 1.20 20.19
C ARG A 169 -13.42 2.47 19.36
N GLN A 170 -12.78 2.43 18.18
CA GLN A 170 -12.77 3.58 17.26
C GLN A 170 -14.17 3.81 16.67
N ALA A 171 -14.91 2.75 16.33
CA ALA A 171 -16.30 2.87 15.88
C ALA A 171 -17.20 3.46 16.98
N GLN A 172 -17.07 2.96 18.22
CA GLN A 172 -17.80 3.47 19.39
C GLN A 172 -17.46 4.94 19.68
N ALA A 173 -16.20 5.34 19.55
CA ALA A 173 -15.78 6.73 19.75
C ALA A 173 -16.36 7.68 18.69
N VAL A 174 -16.34 7.28 17.41
CA VAL A 174 -16.95 8.05 16.31
C VAL A 174 -18.46 8.18 16.50
N LEU A 175 -19.14 7.08 16.83
CA LEU A 175 -20.57 7.09 17.11
C LEU A 175 -20.91 7.97 18.31
N GLY A 176 -20.12 7.89 19.39
CA GLY A 176 -20.27 8.73 20.58
C GLY A 176 -20.10 10.22 20.26
N ALA A 177 -19.11 10.57 19.43
CA ALA A 177 -18.89 11.95 18.98
C ALA A 177 -20.07 12.47 18.14
N LEU A 178 -20.59 11.67 17.21
CA LEU A 178 -21.77 12.03 16.41
C LEU A 178 -23.01 12.26 17.29
N LEU A 179 -23.26 11.36 18.26
CA LEU A 179 -24.36 11.51 19.20
C LEU A 179 -24.21 12.76 20.07
N LEU A 180 -22.99 13.10 20.49
CA LEU A 180 -22.71 14.32 21.24
C LEU A 180 -23.02 15.58 20.41
N VAL A 181 -22.61 15.62 19.14
CA VAL A 181 -22.92 16.74 18.24
C VAL A 181 -24.44 16.91 18.08
N VAL A 182 -25.17 15.81 17.88
CA VAL A 182 -26.64 15.84 17.79
C VAL A 182 -27.27 16.34 19.08
N ALA A 183 -26.80 15.88 20.24
CA ALA A 183 -27.30 16.30 21.55
C ALA A 183 -27.05 17.80 21.80
N LEU A 184 -25.86 18.30 21.44
CA LEU A 184 -25.52 19.73 21.56
C LEU A 184 -26.38 20.59 20.63
N ALA A 185 -26.59 20.15 19.38
CA ALA A 185 -27.45 20.85 18.43
C ALA A 185 -28.91 20.88 18.91
N ALA A 186 -29.42 19.78 19.47
CA ALA A 186 -30.76 19.71 20.04
C ALA A 186 -30.90 20.67 21.24
N ALA A 187 -29.94 20.63 22.18
CA ALA A 187 -29.93 21.50 23.35
C ALA A 187 -29.85 23.00 22.97
N TYR A 188 -29.04 23.33 21.97
CA TYR A 188 -28.94 24.68 21.42
C TYR A 188 -30.29 25.15 20.85
N ASN A 189 -30.93 24.32 20.03
CA ASN A 189 -32.24 24.61 19.45
C ASN A 189 -33.34 24.79 20.51
N LEU A 190 -33.37 23.92 21.52
CA LEU A 190 -34.30 24.03 22.65
C LEU A 190 -34.10 25.34 23.44
N ARG A 191 -32.84 25.73 23.67
CA ARG A 191 -32.51 26.98 24.36
C ARG A 191 -32.91 28.21 23.55
N GLN A 192 -32.72 28.19 22.23
CA GLN A 192 -33.17 29.26 21.33
C GLN A 192 -34.70 29.40 21.34
N ARG A 193 -35.44 28.28 21.26
CA ARG A 193 -36.92 28.29 21.34
C ARG A 193 -37.44 28.88 22.64
N ARG A 194 -36.81 28.56 23.78
CA ARG A 194 -37.17 29.11 25.09
C ARG A 194 -36.88 30.62 25.20
N ARG A 195 -35.83 31.11 24.55
CA ARG A 195 -35.50 32.55 24.50
C ARG A 195 -36.47 33.35 23.62
N ASN A 196 -37.02 32.71 22.59
CA ASN A 196 -37.92 33.35 21.63
C ASN A 196 -39.42 33.15 21.96
N MET A 197 -39.77 32.56 23.11
CA MET A 197 -41.16 32.54 23.57
C MET A 197 -41.56 33.92 24.11
N PRO A 198 -42.66 34.52 23.63
CA PRO A 198 -43.21 35.70 24.25
C PRO A 198 -43.66 35.39 25.69
N PRO A 199 -43.61 36.36 26.62
CA PRO A 199 -44.04 36.15 28.00
C PRO A 199 -45.51 35.73 28.06
N PRO A 200 -45.90 34.86 29.01
CA PRO A 200 -47.30 34.50 29.19
C PRO A 200 -48.11 35.75 29.55
N SER A 201 -49.23 35.93 28.85
CA SER A 201 -50.23 36.97 29.08
C SER A 201 -50.99 36.78 30.38
#